data_AF-W8RB30-F1
#
_entry.id   AF-W8RB30-F1
#
_cell.length_a   1.000
_cell.length_b   1.000
_cell.length_c   1.000
_cell.angle_alpha   90.00
_cell.angle_beta   90.00
_cell.angle_gamma   90.00
#
_symmetry.space_group_name_H-M   'P 1'
#
loop_
_entity.id
_entity.type
_entity.pdbx_description
1 polymer ?
#
loop_
_entity_poly.entity_id
_entity_poly.type
_entity_poly.pdbx_seq_one_letter_code
_entity_poly.pdbx_strand_id
1 'polypeptide(L)'
;MHYPMERSRWSHRLLPGGKEPDPRFTLANERTFLAWIRTSLALLAGGVAVEAFAGGIFSLELRKVLAVSLLLLAMFISSTACIRWLSIERAMRHSGPLPFPLLIPILSIGGTLVTLVLISFIALRG
;
A
#
# COMPACT_ATOMS: atom_id res chain seq x y z
N MET A 1 -19.78 1.19 36.58
CA MET A 1 -20.46 0.95 35.30
C MET A 1 -19.52 1.35 34.17
N HIS A 2 -18.79 0.39 33.60
CA HIS A 2 -17.89 0.65 32.47
C HIS A 2 -18.68 0.27 31.20
N TYR A 3 -19.06 1.24 30.39
CA TYR A 3 -19.80 0.98 29.15
C TYR A 3 -18.89 0.17 28.20
N PRO A 4 -19.24 -1.08 27.82
CA PRO A 4 -18.58 -1.69 26.69
C PRO A 4 -19.07 -0.92 25.47
N MET A 5 -18.25 -0.01 24.94
CA MET A 5 -18.54 0.61 23.65
C MET A 5 -18.60 -0.53 22.63
N GLU A 6 -19.80 -0.85 22.14
CA GLU A 6 -20.01 -1.75 21.02
C GLU A 6 -19.13 -1.28 19.86
N ARG A 7 -18.00 -1.96 19.67
CA ARG A 7 -17.14 -1.69 18.52
C ARG A 7 -17.89 -2.08 17.25
N SER A 8 -17.86 -1.16 16.29
CA SER A 8 -18.40 -1.25 14.93
C SER A 8 -18.42 -2.68 14.38
N ARG A 9 -19.58 -3.16 13.87
CA ARG A 9 -19.79 -4.52 13.31
C ARG A 9 -18.73 -4.93 12.28
N TRP A 10 -18.10 -3.96 11.64
CA TRP A 10 -17.00 -4.14 10.70
C TRP A 10 -15.73 -4.70 11.35
N SER A 11 -15.44 -4.33 12.60
CA SER A 11 -14.30 -4.86 13.36
C SER A 11 -14.45 -6.38 13.61
N HIS A 12 -15.64 -6.82 14.02
CA HIS A 12 -15.95 -8.24 14.20
C HIS A 12 -15.88 -9.06 12.90
N ARG A 13 -16.20 -8.45 11.74
CA ARG A 13 -16.10 -9.12 10.43
C ARG A 13 -14.66 -9.23 9.91
N LEU A 14 -13.86 -8.18 10.07
CA LEU A 14 -12.49 -8.12 9.52
C LEU A 14 -11.47 -8.80 10.45
N LEU A 15 -11.74 -8.78 11.76
CA LEU A 15 -10.87 -9.26 12.84
C LEU A 15 -11.67 -10.17 13.79
N PRO A 16 -12.10 -11.36 13.34
CA PRO A 16 -12.90 -12.26 14.16
C PRO A 16 -12.06 -12.87 15.29
N GLY A 17 -12.57 -12.77 16.53
CA GLY A 17 -11.99 -13.42 17.70
C GLY A 17 -10.72 -12.76 18.28
N GLY A 18 -10.17 -13.40 19.32
CA GLY A 18 -8.99 -12.92 20.05
C GLY A 18 -9.28 -11.86 21.12
N LYS A 19 -8.26 -11.51 21.90
CA LYS A 19 -8.33 -10.41 22.86
C LYS A 19 -7.98 -9.11 22.16
N GLU A 20 -8.64 -8.03 22.57
CA GLU A 20 -8.31 -6.71 22.06
C GLU A 20 -6.82 -6.40 22.31
N PRO A 21 -6.04 -6.03 21.27
CA PRO A 21 -4.64 -5.65 21.45
C PRO A 21 -4.51 -4.40 22.32
N ASP A 22 -3.36 -4.25 22.96
CA ASP A 22 -3.01 -3.01 23.65
C ASP A 22 -3.07 -1.82 22.65
N PRO A 23 -3.84 -0.76 22.95
CA PRO A 23 -4.04 0.39 22.07
C PRO A 23 -2.75 0.99 21.50
N ARG A 24 -1.63 0.95 22.24
CA ARG A 24 -0.36 1.51 21.76
C ARG A 24 0.16 0.82 20.50
N PHE A 25 -0.02 -0.51 20.39
CA PHE A 25 0.46 -1.27 19.25
C PHE A 25 -0.46 -1.12 18.04
N THR A 26 -1.78 -1.07 18.26
CA THR A 26 -2.75 -0.74 17.20
C THR A 26 -2.46 0.65 16.61
N LEU A 27 -2.23 1.67 17.45
CA LEU A 27 -1.88 3.03 16.99
C LEU A 27 -0.53 3.07 16.25
N ALA A 28 0.45 2.27 16.65
CA ALA A 28 1.72 2.15 15.93
C ALA A 28 1.54 1.51 14.54
N ASN A 29 0.70 0.48 14.43
CA ASN A 29 0.37 -0.18 13.17
C ASN A 29 -0.38 0.78 12.23
N GLU A 30 -1.36 1.51 12.75
CA GLU A 30 -2.12 2.54 12.03
C GLU A 30 -1.22 3.63 11.46
N ARG A 31 -0.28 4.18 12.25
CA ARG A 31 0.67 5.19 11.76
C ARG A 31 1.49 4.71 10.56
N THR A 32 1.91 3.44 10.59
CA THR A 32 2.68 2.87 9.48
C THR A 32 1.79 2.67 8.25
N PHE A 33 0.55 2.21 8.45
CA PHE A 33 -0.45 2.13 7.38
C PHE A 33 -0.68 3.49 6.72
N LEU A 34 -0.93 4.54 7.53
CA LEU A 34 -1.15 5.89 7.04
C LEU A 34 0.08 6.45 6.30
N ALA A 35 1.29 6.16 6.78
CA ALA A 35 2.52 6.54 6.08
C ALA A 35 2.62 5.89 4.69
N TRP A 36 2.22 4.63 4.54
CA TRP A 36 2.22 3.94 3.24
C TRP A 36 1.12 4.45 2.32
N ILE A 37 -0.09 4.70 2.86
CA ILE A 37 -1.18 5.29 2.09
C ILE A 37 -0.78 6.66 1.55
N ARG A 38 -0.10 7.50 2.35
CA ARG A 38 0.42 8.79 1.88
C ARG A 38 1.32 8.63 0.65
N THR A 39 2.26 7.69 0.68
CA THR A 39 3.14 7.43 -0.48
C THR A 39 2.34 6.93 -1.68
N SER A 40 1.37 6.03 -1.48
CA SER A 40 0.51 5.54 -2.56
C SER A 40 -0.30 6.68 -3.21
N LEU A 41 -0.84 7.60 -2.42
CA LEU A 41 -1.62 8.74 -2.92
C LEU A 41 -0.73 9.75 -3.66
N ALA A 42 0.49 9.99 -3.18
CA ALA A 42 1.45 10.84 -3.88
C ALA A 42 1.80 10.28 -5.27
N LEU A 43 2.03 8.96 -5.37
CA LEU A 43 2.28 8.29 -6.66
C LEU A 43 1.05 8.33 -7.58
N LEU A 44 -0.15 8.12 -7.03
CA LEU A 44 -1.39 8.21 -7.78
C LEU A 44 -1.58 9.61 -8.37
N ALA A 45 -1.43 10.63 -7.53
CA ALA A 45 -1.51 12.03 -7.97
C ALA A 45 -0.45 12.35 -9.02
N GLY A 46 0.78 11.84 -8.84
CA GLY A 46 1.85 11.96 -9.83
C GLY A 46 1.51 11.32 -11.17
N GLY A 47 0.96 10.10 -11.17
CA GLY A 47 0.54 9.41 -12.40
C GLY A 47 -0.56 10.17 -13.15
N VAL A 48 -1.57 10.66 -12.42
CA VAL A 48 -2.63 11.51 -12.99
C VAL A 48 -2.06 12.82 -13.54
N ALA A 49 -1.16 13.47 -12.81
CA ALA A 49 -0.53 14.71 -13.24
C ALA A 49 0.33 14.52 -14.51
N VAL A 50 1.07 13.41 -14.62
CA VAL A 50 1.83 13.08 -15.83
C VAL A 50 0.89 12.95 -17.03
N GLU A 51 -0.22 12.22 -16.89
CA GLU A 51 -1.15 12.04 -18.01
C GLU A 51 -1.87 13.35 -18.40
N ALA A 52 -2.21 14.17 -17.42
CA ALA A 52 -2.92 15.44 -17.64
C ALA A 52 -2.03 16.54 -18.22
N PHE A 53 -0.78 16.66 -17.76
CA PHE A 53 0.05 17.85 -18.03
C PHE A 53 1.28 17.58 -18.91
N ALA A 54 1.73 16.33 -19.08
CA ALA A 54 3.00 16.07 -19.76
C ALA A 54 2.89 15.84 -21.29
N GLY A 55 1.74 16.17 -21.90
CA GLY A 55 1.50 15.94 -23.33
C GLY A 55 2.40 16.71 -24.30
N GLY A 56 2.94 17.87 -23.88
CA GLY A 56 3.89 18.65 -24.69
C GLY A 56 5.37 18.39 -24.35
N ILE A 57 5.64 17.55 -23.35
CA ILE A 57 7.00 17.29 -22.82
C ILE A 57 7.48 15.90 -23.23
N PHE A 58 6.59 14.90 -23.19
CA PHE A 58 6.90 13.51 -23.53
C PHE A 58 6.14 13.03 -24.75
N SER A 59 6.69 12.05 -25.45
CA SER A 59 5.95 11.32 -26.47
C SER A 59 4.72 10.63 -25.84
N LEU A 60 3.64 10.49 -26.62
CA LEU A 60 2.38 9.87 -26.17
C LEU A 60 2.62 8.54 -25.44
N GLU A 61 3.56 7.76 -25.96
CA GLU A 61 3.84 6.41 -25.48
C GLU A 61 4.62 6.44 -24.17
N LEU A 62 5.65 7.30 -24.05
CA LEU A 62 6.40 7.46 -22.81
C LEU A 62 5.51 8.02 -21.69
N ARG A 63 4.66 9.00 -22.00
CA ARG A 63 3.71 9.58 -21.04
C ARG A 63 2.76 8.52 -20.48
N LYS A 64 2.13 7.73 -21.36
CA LYS A 64 1.24 6.63 -20.96
C LYS A 64 1.96 5.61 -20.08
N VAL A 65 3.14 5.17 -20.52
CA VAL A 65 3.94 4.17 -19.79
C VAL A 65 4.31 4.68 -18.39
N LEU A 66 4.74 5.94 -18.25
CA LEU A 66 5.04 6.56 -16.97
C LEU A 66 3.79 6.68 -16.08
N ALA A 67 2.68 7.20 -16.62
CA ALA A 67 1.44 7.37 -15.88
C ALA A 67 0.92 6.02 -15.36
N VAL A 68 0.84 5.00 -16.22
CA VAL A 68 0.39 3.65 -15.86
C VAL A 68 1.32 3.03 -14.81
N SER A 69 2.64 3.19 -14.96
CA SER A 69 3.62 2.67 -13.99
C SER A 69 3.43 3.27 -12.59
N LEU A 70 3.23 4.59 -12.51
CA LEU A 70 2.98 5.29 -11.24
C LEU A 70 1.66 4.83 -10.59
N LEU A 71 0.60 4.67 -11.40
CA LEU A 71 -0.69 4.19 -10.91
C LEU A 71 -0.63 2.74 -10.42
N LEU A 72 0.08 1.86 -11.12
CA LEU A 72 0.30 0.47 -10.70
C LEU A 72 1.09 0.39 -9.40
N LEU A 73 2.14 1.20 -9.26
CA LEU A 73 2.91 1.26 -8.02
C LEU A 73 2.08 1.82 -6.85
N ALA A 74 1.25 2.83 -7.09
CA ALA A 74 0.31 3.35 -6.10
C ALA A 74 -0.67 2.26 -5.62
N MET A 75 -1.30 1.54 -6.56
CA MET A 75 -2.20 0.43 -6.25
C MET A 75 -1.48 -0.64 -5.40
N PHE A 76 -0.28 -1.02 -5.81
CA PHE A 76 0.50 -2.04 -5.12
C PHE A 76 0.89 -1.65 -3.68
N ILE A 77 1.36 -0.42 -3.46
CA ILE A 77 1.68 0.09 -2.11
C ILE A 77 0.42 0.15 -1.24
N SER A 78 -0.72 0.58 -1.79
CA SER A 78 -1.98 0.64 -1.05
C SER A 78 -2.48 -0.75 -0.64
N SER A 79 -2.47 -1.72 -1.56
CA SER A 79 -2.88 -3.10 -1.27
C SER A 79 -1.97 -3.76 -0.23
N THR A 80 -0.66 -3.60 -0.35
CA THR A 80 0.31 -4.16 0.60
C THR A 80 0.17 -3.53 1.99
N ALA A 81 -0.10 -2.22 2.08
CA ALA A 81 -0.38 -1.55 3.35
C ALA A 81 -1.59 -2.16 4.06
N CYS A 82 -2.68 -2.39 3.33
CA CYS A 82 -3.91 -2.99 3.86
C CYS A 82 -3.70 -4.43 4.35
N ILE A 83 -3.09 -5.28 3.52
CA ILE A 83 -2.81 -6.69 3.86
C ILE A 83 -1.90 -6.78 5.09
N ARG A 84 -0.85 -5.94 5.14
CA ARG A 84 0.06 -5.84 6.29
C ARG A 84 -0.69 -5.49 7.55
N TRP A 85 -1.49 -4.43 7.49
CA TRP A 85 -2.21 -3.91 8.64
C TRP A 85 -3.13 -5.00 9.22
N LEU A 86 -3.93 -5.67 8.37
CA LEU A 86 -4.81 -6.77 8.77
C LEU A 86 -4.04 -7.95 9.37
N SER A 87 -2.91 -8.33 8.78
CA SER A 87 -2.11 -9.47 9.23
C SER A 87 -1.51 -9.23 10.61
N ILE A 88 -0.97 -8.02 10.86
CA ILE A 88 -0.41 -7.63 12.16
C ILE A 88 -1.53 -7.53 13.21
N GLU A 89 -2.66 -6.91 12.88
CA GLU A 89 -3.78 -6.76 13.81
C GLU A 89 -4.36 -8.11 14.24
N ARG A 90 -4.48 -9.07 13.31
CA ARG A 90 -4.88 -10.45 13.63
C ARG A 90 -3.85 -11.17 14.50
N ALA A 91 -2.56 -11.06 14.18
CA ALA A 91 -1.50 -11.69 14.98
C ALA A 91 -1.48 -11.16 16.43
N MET A 92 -1.64 -9.85 16.61
CA MET A 92 -1.73 -9.23 17.94
C MET A 92 -2.94 -9.74 18.74
N ARG A 93 -4.10 -9.89 18.09
CA ARG A 93 -5.33 -10.39 18.73
C ARG A 93 -5.22 -11.81 19.27
N HIS A 94 -4.44 -12.65 18.61
CA HIS A 94 -4.23 -14.04 19.00
C HIS A 94 -2.95 -14.26 19.82
N SER A 95 -2.27 -13.19 20.25
CA SER A 95 -0.97 -13.26 20.94
C SER A 95 0.06 -14.10 20.18
N GLY A 96 -0.05 -14.12 18.85
CA GLY A 96 0.82 -14.89 17.97
C GLY A 96 2.13 -14.16 17.67
N PRO A 97 3.15 -14.86 17.16
CA PRO A 97 4.37 -14.23 16.68
C PRO A 97 4.03 -13.23 15.56
N LEU A 98 4.68 -12.07 15.57
CA LEU A 98 4.53 -11.07 14.51
C LEU A 98 4.93 -11.71 13.17
N PRO A 99 4.11 -11.54 12.11
CA PRO A 99 4.41 -12.12 10.81
C PRO A 99 5.77 -11.60 10.31
N PHE A 100 6.57 -12.51 9.75
CA PHE A 100 7.85 -12.17 9.11
C PHE A 100 7.64 -11.01 8.11
N PRO A 101 8.60 -10.08 7.96
CA PRO A 101 8.43 -8.86 7.18
C PRO A 101 8.51 -9.12 5.66
N LEU A 102 7.73 -10.08 5.16
CA LEU A 102 7.59 -10.46 3.74
C LEU A 102 7.14 -9.30 2.85
N LEU A 103 6.64 -8.23 3.43
CA LEU A 103 6.29 -7.02 2.68
C LEU A 103 7.50 -6.26 2.15
N ILE A 104 8.66 -6.36 2.81
CA ILE A 104 9.90 -5.75 2.33
C ILE A 104 10.30 -6.37 0.97
N PRO A 105 10.42 -7.70 0.83
CA PRO A 105 10.72 -8.29 -0.48
C PRO A 105 9.57 -8.10 -1.49
N ILE A 106 8.30 -8.15 -1.08
CA ILE A 106 7.17 -7.91 -2.00
C ILE A 106 7.23 -6.51 -2.60
N LEU A 107 7.42 -5.47 -1.77
CA LEU A 107 7.58 -4.09 -2.23
C LEU A 107 8.79 -3.93 -3.15
N SER A 108 9.91 -4.56 -2.78
CA SER A 108 11.12 -4.51 -3.58
C SER A 108 10.93 -5.16 -4.95
N ILE A 109 10.29 -6.33 -5.02
CA ILE A 109 9.98 -7.03 -6.28
C ILE A 109 9.05 -6.20 -7.16
N GLY A 110 7.99 -5.61 -6.57
CA GLY A 110 7.05 -4.78 -7.33
C GLY A 110 7.72 -3.54 -7.91
N GLY A 111 8.57 -2.86 -7.12
CA GLY A 111 9.37 -1.74 -7.61
C GLY A 111 10.32 -2.16 -8.74
N THR A 112 11.05 -3.25 -8.57
CA THR A 112 11.95 -3.81 -9.60
C THR A 112 11.21 -4.14 -10.89
N LEU A 113 10.03 -4.77 -10.83
CA LEU A 113 9.21 -5.08 -12.01
C LEU A 113 8.80 -3.83 -12.77
N VAL A 114 8.31 -2.80 -12.09
CA VAL A 114 7.93 -1.53 -12.72
C VAL A 114 9.15 -0.88 -13.38
N THR A 115 10.29 -0.84 -12.69
CA THR A 115 11.54 -0.30 -13.24
C THR A 115 12.02 -1.08 -14.47
N LEU A 116 11.95 -2.41 -14.45
CA LEU A 116 12.34 -3.25 -15.60
C LEU A 116 11.43 -3.00 -16.81
N VAL A 117 10.12 -2.84 -16.61
CA VAL A 117 9.18 -2.51 -17.68
C VAL A 117 9.52 -1.15 -18.29
N LEU A 118 9.81 -0.14 -17.46
CA LEU A 118 10.22 1.20 -17.92
C LEU A 118 11.52 1.16 -18.71
N ILE A 119 12.56 0.48 -18.19
CA ILE A 119 13.86 0.37 -18.87
C ILE A 119 13.71 -0.36 -20.20
N SER A 120 12.98 -1.48 -20.23
CA SER A 120 12.77 -2.27 -21.45
C SER A 120 12.05 -1.44 -22.51
N PHE A 121 11.02 -0.69 -22.11
CA PHE A 121 10.29 0.18 -23.03
C PHE A 121 11.18 1.28 -23.62
N ILE A 122 12.00 1.94 -22.78
CA ILE A 122 12.93 2.99 -23.24
C ILE A 122 13.99 2.39 -24.17
N ALA A 123 14.59 1.25 -23.81
CA ALA A 123 15.65 0.62 -24.60
C ALA A 123 15.17 0.04 -25.94
N LEU A 124 13.92 -0.41 -26.03
CA LEU A 124 13.33 -0.95 -27.28
C LEU A 124 12.82 0.14 -28.22
N ARG A 125 12.71 1.39 -27.77
CA ARG A 125 12.17 2.52 -28.55
C ARG A 125 13.12 3.71 -28.69
N GLY A 126 14.30 3.67 -28.07
CA GLY A 126 15.43 4.56 -28.34
C GLY A 126 16.34 3.96 -29.39
#